data_AF-A0A9W7E0K6-F1
#
_entry.id   AF-A0A9W7E0K6-F1
#
_cell.length_a   1.000
_cell.length_b   1.000
_cell.length_c   1.000
_cell.angle_alpha   90.00
_cell.angle_beta   90.00
_cell.angle_gamma   90.00
#
_symmetry.space_group_name_H-M   'P 1'
#
loop_
_entity.id
_entity.type
_entity.pdbx_description
1 polymer ?
#
loop_
_entity_poly.entity_id
_entity_poly.type
_entity_poly.pdbx_seq_one_letter_code
_entity_poly.pdbx_strand_id
1 'polypeptide(L)'
;MFTDIVMIIEYTKGEEYGFARACLICVSLNLIIQSILAFVVNADMPLQVILQEQFYTFTLIKPGIDAYRVATGVEMEEGRKVSSREEMTGARIFEMVIEAVTGTVIQASAIFSSAQFRTPTAFLALTSSISAAAFPSAVISYDYDSNSDTRSKSPSFYGYIPNSLGRKGICFASLFFVSACYLVIRTLACLILAARNVSWR
;
A
#
# COMPACT_ATOMS: atom_id res chain seq x y z
N MET A 1 3.55 -5.80 5.44
CA MET A 1 4.59 -6.84 5.55
C MET A 1 4.69 -7.54 6.91
N PHE A 2 4.99 -6.87 8.04
CA PHE A 2 5.22 -7.60 9.32
C PHE A 2 3.99 -8.41 9.76
N THR A 3 2.81 -7.76 9.75
CA THR A 3 1.53 -8.40 10.05
C THR A 3 1.21 -9.53 9.06
N ASP A 4 1.57 -9.38 7.79
CA ASP A 4 1.38 -10.41 6.77
C ASP A 4 2.24 -11.66 7.03
N ILE A 5 3.49 -11.48 7.47
CA ILE A 5 4.38 -12.60 7.88
C ILE A 5 3.79 -13.34 9.08
N VAL A 6 3.29 -12.61 10.07
CA VAL A 6 2.61 -13.22 11.23
C VAL A 6 1.42 -14.06 10.77
N MET A 7 0.59 -13.52 9.87
CA MET A 7 -0.55 -14.27 9.33
C MET A 7 -0.16 -15.48 8.49
N ILE A 8 0.92 -15.41 7.70
CA ILE A 8 1.44 -16.58 6.96
C ILE A 8 1.80 -17.70 7.93
N ILE A 9 2.44 -17.37 9.05
CA ILE A 9 2.79 -18.34 10.10
C ILE A 9 1.52 -18.89 10.76
N GLU A 10 0.55 -18.04 11.10
CA GLU A 10 -0.72 -18.48 11.70
C GLU A 10 -1.52 -19.39 10.76
N TYR A 11 -1.64 -19.06 9.47
CA TYR A 11 -2.31 -19.90 8.48
C TYR A 11 -1.59 -21.24 8.29
N THR A 12 -0.26 -21.24 8.30
CA THR A 12 0.54 -22.49 8.20
C THR A 12 0.33 -23.37 9.43
N LYS A 13 0.31 -22.78 10.63
CA LYS A 13 0.02 -23.51 11.88
C LYS A 13 -1.41 -24.02 11.95
N GLY A 14 -2.34 -23.31 11.34
CA GLY A 14 -3.74 -23.71 11.22
C GLY A 14 -4.04 -24.65 10.05
N GLU A 15 -3.02 -25.19 9.38
CA GLU A 15 -3.13 -26.10 8.23
C GLU A 15 -3.89 -25.53 7.02
N GLU A 16 -4.06 -24.21 6.98
CA GLU A 16 -4.80 -23.48 5.96
C GLU A 16 -3.83 -22.93 4.90
N TYR A 17 -3.15 -23.89 4.25
CA TYR A 17 -2.08 -23.62 3.30
C TYR A 17 -2.52 -22.78 2.10
N GLY A 18 -3.82 -22.78 1.76
CA GLY A 18 -4.37 -21.93 0.71
C GLY A 18 -4.16 -20.44 1.00
N PHE A 19 -4.55 -19.99 2.19
CA PHE A 19 -4.37 -18.60 2.63
C PHE A 19 -2.89 -18.27 2.86
N ALA A 20 -2.12 -19.19 3.44
CA ALA A 20 -0.68 -19.01 3.64
C ALA A 20 0.05 -18.76 2.30
N ARG A 21 -0.21 -19.60 1.29
CA ARG A 21 0.40 -19.46 -0.04
C ARG A 21 -0.06 -18.18 -0.74
N ALA A 22 -1.33 -17.82 -0.63
CA ALA A 22 -1.85 -16.59 -1.22
C ALA A 22 -1.15 -15.34 -0.64
N CYS A 23 -1.03 -15.25 0.68
CA CYS A 23 -0.30 -14.15 1.33
C CYS A 23 1.19 -14.13 0.94
N LEU A 24 1.85 -15.30 0.91
CA LEU A 24 3.25 -15.40 0.54
C LEU A 24 3.50 -14.93 -0.91
N ILE A 25 2.62 -15.30 -1.83
CA ILE A 25 2.67 -14.85 -3.23
C ILE A 25 2.51 -13.34 -3.31
N CYS A 26 1.56 -12.75 -2.58
CA CYS A 26 1.34 -11.29 -2.61
C CYS A 26 2.57 -10.52 -2.10
N VAL A 27 3.14 -10.94 -0.97
CA VAL A 27 4.34 -10.31 -0.40
C VAL A 27 5.55 -10.47 -1.32
N SER A 28 5.73 -11.67 -1.88
CA SER A 28 6.84 -11.95 -2.80
C SER A 28 6.72 -11.16 -4.10
N LEU A 29 5.50 -11.07 -4.65
CA LEU A 29 5.23 -10.29 -5.86
C LEU A 29 5.43 -8.79 -5.63
N ASN A 30 5.01 -8.27 -4.47
CA ASN A 30 5.25 -6.88 -4.11
C ASN A 30 6.75 -6.58 -4.05
N LEU A 31 7.55 -7.42 -3.37
CA LEU A 31 9.00 -7.26 -3.31
C LEU A 31 9.67 -7.29 -4.70
N ILE A 32 9.26 -8.22 -5.57
CA ILE A 32 9.78 -8.32 -6.93
C ILE A 32 9.46 -7.05 -7.72
N ILE A 33 8.20 -6.58 -7.66
CA ILE A 33 7.79 -5.40 -8.39
C ILE A 33 8.49 -4.14 -7.87
N GLN A 34 8.62 -3.98 -6.55
CA GLN A 34 9.38 -2.87 -5.97
C GLN A 34 10.87 -2.91 -6.38
N SER A 35 11.47 -4.10 -6.40
CA SER A 35 12.85 -4.29 -6.87
C SER A 35 13.01 -3.91 -8.34
N ILE A 36 12.09 -4.32 -9.22
CA ILE A 36 12.08 -3.95 -10.64
C ILE A 36 11.94 -2.44 -10.79
N LEU A 37 11.01 -1.81 -10.07
CA LEU A 37 10.81 -0.36 -10.14
C LEU A 37 12.05 0.41 -9.69
N ALA A 38 12.64 0.02 -8.55
CA ALA A 38 13.88 0.60 -8.06
C ALA A 38 15.03 0.45 -9.08
N PHE A 39 15.11 -0.68 -9.78
CA PHE A 39 16.08 -0.88 -10.85
C PHE A 39 15.80 0.02 -12.05
N VAL A 40 14.56 0.08 -12.54
CA VAL A 40 14.18 0.86 -13.73
C VAL A 40 14.45 2.36 -13.51
N VAL A 41 14.11 2.88 -12.33
CA VAL A 41 14.32 4.28 -11.94
C VAL A 41 15.80 4.65 -11.89
N ASN A 42 16.63 3.73 -11.39
CA ASN A 42 18.07 3.95 -11.17
C ASN A 42 18.94 3.30 -12.26
N ALA A 43 18.38 2.87 -13.39
CA ALA A 43 19.10 2.08 -14.39
C ALA A 43 20.33 2.79 -14.99
N ASP A 44 20.31 4.12 -15.02
CA ASP A 44 21.39 4.95 -15.56
C ASP A 44 22.39 5.41 -14.47
N MET A 45 22.15 5.02 -13.21
CA MET A 45 23.01 5.35 -12.07
C MET A 45 24.20 4.39 -11.96
N PRO A 46 25.31 4.78 -11.29
CA PRO A 46 26.41 3.87 -11.02
C PRO A 46 25.94 2.63 -10.23
N LEU A 47 26.57 1.49 -10.50
CA LEU A 47 26.19 0.18 -9.92
C LEU A 47 26.09 0.20 -8.38
N GLN A 48 26.92 1.00 -7.71
CA GLN A 48 26.88 1.17 -6.26
C GLN A 48 25.52 1.70 -5.77
N VAL A 49 24.94 2.69 -6.47
CA VAL A 49 23.63 3.27 -6.13
C VAL A 49 22.52 2.26 -6.42
N ILE A 50 22.60 1.53 -7.54
CA ILE A 50 21.64 0.47 -7.87
C ILE A 50 21.63 -0.60 -6.77
N LEU A 51 22.80 -1.10 -6.38
CA LEU A 51 22.92 -2.12 -5.32
C LEU A 51 22.43 -1.61 -3.97
N GLN A 52 22.68 -0.33 -3.66
CA GLN A 52 22.20 0.32 -2.44
C GLN A 52 20.66 0.43 -2.43
N GLU A 53 20.02 0.83 -3.53
CA GLU A 53 18.56 0.87 -3.64
C GLU A 53 17.92 -0.52 -3.57
N GLN A 54 18.57 -1.53 -4.16
CA GLN A 54 18.15 -2.92 -4.02
C GLN A 54 18.26 -3.39 -2.57
N PHE A 55 19.37 -3.09 -1.91
CA PHE A 55 19.56 -3.39 -0.49
C PHE A 55 18.46 -2.75 0.37
N TYR A 56 18.13 -1.47 0.13
CA TYR A 56 17.04 -0.78 0.83
C TYR A 56 15.68 -1.42 0.60
N THR A 57 15.43 -1.91 -0.62
CA THR A 57 14.18 -2.59 -0.97
C THR A 57 14.06 -3.93 -0.25
N PHE A 58 15.09 -4.79 -0.31
CA PHE A 58 15.06 -6.11 0.32
C PHE A 58 15.10 -6.06 1.86
N THR A 59 15.67 -5.01 2.44
CA THR A 59 15.67 -4.78 3.90
C THR A 59 14.41 -4.06 4.41
N LEU A 60 13.47 -3.70 3.51
CA LEU A 60 12.21 -3.03 3.82
C LEU A 60 12.36 -1.62 4.40
N ILE A 61 13.55 -1.02 4.33
CA ILE A 61 13.80 0.33 4.87
C ILE A 61 13.57 1.42 3.81
N LYS A 62 13.50 1.06 2.53
CA LYS A 62 13.28 1.98 1.41
C LYS A 62 12.11 2.97 1.65
N PRO A 63 10.93 2.55 2.16
CA PRO A 63 9.84 3.51 2.39
C PRO A 63 10.20 4.63 3.38
N GLY A 64 11.04 4.35 4.37
CA GLY A 64 11.52 5.36 5.32
C GLY A 64 12.57 6.29 4.72
N ILE A 65 13.46 5.74 3.90
CA ILE A 65 14.50 6.51 3.20
C ILE A 65 13.87 7.44 2.16
N ASP A 66 12.91 6.93 1.37
CA ASP A 66 12.22 7.73 0.35
C ASP A 66 11.38 8.84 0.99
N ALA A 67 10.70 8.56 2.11
CA ALA A 67 10.00 9.59 2.87
C ALA A 67 10.95 10.66 3.43
N TYR A 68 12.12 10.26 3.93
CA TYR A 68 13.15 11.19 4.38
C TYR A 68 13.63 12.08 3.23
N ARG A 69 13.98 11.50 2.08
CA ARG A 69 14.44 12.24 0.89
C ARG A 69 13.42 13.28 0.43
N VAL A 70 12.14 12.90 0.37
CA VAL A 70 11.03 13.80 0.02
C VAL A 70 10.88 14.92 1.05
N ALA A 71 10.97 14.61 2.35
CA ALA A 71 10.85 15.61 3.42
C ALA A 71 12.01 16.62 3.43
N THR A 72 13.23 16.16 3.11
CA THR A 72 14.42 17.02 3.03
C THR A 72 14.55 17.78 1.72
N GLY A 73 13.72 17.46 0.71
CA GLY A 73 13.77 18.11 -0.60
C GLY A 73 15.10 17.92 -1.32
N VAL A 74 15.75 16.77 -1.15
CA VAL A 74 17.03 16.45 -1.83
C VAL A 74 16.80 16.60 -3.34
N GLU A 75 17.58 17.48 -3.97
CA GLU A 75 17.55 17.68 -5.42
C GLU A 75 17.82 16.36 -6.14
N MET A 76 17.25 16.20 -7.33
CA MET A 76 17.42 14.99 -8.11
C MET A 76 18.90 14.78 -8.44
N GLU A 77 19.46 13.65 -8.01
CA GLU A 77 20.79 13.23 -8.46
C GLU A 77 20.80 13.13 -9.98
N GLU A 78 21.79 13.78 -10.63
CA GLU A 78 21.96 13.73 -12.08
C GLU A 78 22.02 12.26 -12.55
N GLY A 79 21.05 11.86 -13.39
CA GLY A 79 20.91 10.49 -13.89
C GLY A 79 19.67 9.73 -13.41
N ARG A 80 18.95 10.19 -12.37
CA ARG A 80 17.65 9.60 -12.00
C ARG A 80 16.55 9.97 -12.98
N LYS A 81 15.72 9.00 -13.37
CA LYS A 81 14.65 9.18 -14.37
C LYS A 81 13.40 9.89 -13.85
N VAL A 82 13.15 9.82 -12.55
CA VAL A 82 11.95 10.36 -11.89
C VAL A 82 12.34 11.09 -10.62
N SER A 83 11.53 12.06 -10.20
CA SER A 83 11.75 12.77 -8.95
C SER A 83 11.54 11.85 -7.75
N SER A 84 12.18 12.16 -6.61
CA SER A 84 12.04 11.40 -5.36
C SER A 84 10.57 11.24 -4.92
N ARG A 85 9.74 12.25 -5.20
CA ARG A 85 8.31 12.23 -4.88
C ARG A 85 7.52 11.29 -5.80
N GLU A 86 7.84 11.27 -7.09
CA GLU A 86 7.22 10.37 -8.05
C GLU A 86 7.63 8.92 -7.81
N GLU A 87 8.90 8.68 -7.48
CA GLU A 87 9.41 7.35 -7.10
C GLU A 87 8.66 6.82 -5.88
N MET A 88 8.58 7.62 -4.81
CA MET A 88 7.83 7.26 -3.60
C MET A 88 6.35 7.01 -3.91
N THR A 89 5.72 7.88 -4.69
CA THR A 89 4.30 7.74 -5.07
C THR A 89 4.06 6.45 -5.85
N GLY A 90 4.90 6.17 -6.84
CA GLY A 90 4.83 4.95 -7.64
C GLY A 90 4.97 3.69 -6.78
N ALA A 91 6.01 3.63 -5.95
CA ALA A 91 6.25 2.50 -5.05
C ALA A 91 5.05 2.24 -4.12
N ARG A 92 4.47 3.31 -3.55
CA ARG A 92 3.30 3.23 -2.68
C ARG A 92 2.04 2.76 -3.41
N ILE A 93 1.84 3.11 -4.68
CA ILE A 93 0.72 2.63 -5.48
C ILE A 93 0.81 1.11 -5.66
N PHE A 94 2.00 0.59 -6.01
CA PHE A 94 2.19 -0.84 -6.19
C PHE A 94 2.08 -1.61 -4.86
N GLU A 95 2.64 -1.09 -3.78
CA GLU A 95 2.48 -1.64 -2.42
C GLU A 95 1.00 -1.72 -2.03
N MET A 96 0.25 -0.63 -2.27
CA MET A 96 -1.18 -0.56 -1.99
C MET A 96 -1.98 -1.59 -2.78
N VAL A 97 -1.74 -1.74 -4.09
CA VAL A 97 -2.53 -2.62 -4.96
C VAL A 97 -2.17 -4.09 -4.75
N ILE A 98 -0.87 -4.43 -4.75
CA ILE A 98 -0.42 -5.83 -4.76
C ILE A 98 -0.54 -6.45 -3.38
N GLU A 99 -0.12 -5.72 -2.34
CA GLU A 99 -0.03 -6.26 -0.99
C GLU A 99 -1.23 -5.85 -0.15
N ALA A 100 -1.47 -4.55 0.04
CA ALA A 100 -2.43 -4.10 1.05
C ALA A 100 -3.89 -4.41 0.69
N VAL A 101 -4.32 -4.14 -0.55
CA VAL A 101 -5.68 -4.43 -1.04
C VAL A 101 -5.91 -5.95 -1.12
N THR A 102 -5.00 -6.70 -1.76
CA THR A 102 -5.14 -8.16 -1.89
C THR A 102 -5.06 -8.86 -0.52
N GLY A 103 -4.13 -8.43 0.35
CA GLY A 103 -3.99 -8.91 1.72
C GLY A 103 -5.25 -8.68 2.55
N THR A 104 -5.89 -7.52 2.40
CA THR A 104 -7.20 -7.24 3.02
C THR A 104 -8.26 -8.26 2.60
N VAL A 105 -8.35 -8.59 1.31
CA VAL A 105 -9.30 -9.59 0.81
C VAL A 105 -8.99 -10.99 1.34
N ILE A 106 -7.72 -11.39 1.34
CA ILE A 106 -7.30 -12.71 1.82
C ILE A 106 -7.56 -12.86 3.33
N GLN A 107 -7.15 -11.88 4.14
CA GLN A 107 -7.33 -11.91 5.60
C GLN A 107 -8.82 -11.88 5.97
N ALA A 108 -9.61 -11.05 5.30
CA ALA A 108 -11.06 -11.03 5.52
C ALA A 108 -11.72 -12.35 5.09
N SER A 109 -11.25 -12.99 4.02
CA SER A 109 -11.73 -14.31 3.58
C SER A 109 -11.44 -15.39 4.61
N ALA A 110 -10.25 -15.41 5.19
CA ALA A 110 -9.87 -16.37 6.22
C ALA A 110 -10.73 -16.23 7.49
N ILE A 111 -10.93 -14.99 7.96
CA ILE A 111 -11.77 -14.67 9.14
C ILE A 111 -13.24 -15.08 8.90
N PHE A 112 -13.75 -14.88 7.69
CA PHE A 112 -15.13 -15.21 7.33
C PHE A 112 -15.34 -16.73 7.19
N SER A 113 -14.38 -17.42 6.57
CA SER A 113 -14.50 -18.83 6.18
C SER A 113 -14.22 -19.79 7.34
N SER A 114 -13.33 -19.43 8.27
CA SER A 114 -12.96 -20.30 9.39
C SER A 114 -13.07 -19.58 10.73
N ALA A 115 -13.78 -20.19 11.68
CA ALA A 115 -13.90 -19.67 13.04
C ALA A 115 -12.55 -19.65 13.77
N GLN A 116 -11.60 -20.50 13.35
CA GLN A 116 -10.25 -20.57 13.92
C GLN A 116 -9.47 -19.27 13.78
N PHE A 117 -9.69 -18.50 12.70
CA PHE A 117 -8.99 -17.25 12.45
C PHE A 117 -9.76 -16.01 12.95
N ARG A 118 -10.81 -16.19 13.77
CA ARG A 118 -11.50 -15.07 14.44
C ARG A 118 -10.74 -14.65 15.70
N THR A 119 -9.44 -14.45 15.57
CA THR A 119 -8.52 -14.08 16.64
C THR A 119 -8.26 -12.58 16.62
N PRO A 120 -7.89 -11.98 17.77
CA PRO A 120 -7.46 -10.58 17.80
C PRO A 120 -6.28 -10.29 16.85
N THR A 121 -5.37 -11.25 16.68
CA THR A 121 -4.21 -11.13 15.77
C THR A 121 -4.64 -10.99 14.31
N ALA A 122 -5.60 -11.78 13.86
CA ALA A 122 -6.14 -11.70 12.50
C ALA A 122 -6.87 -10.37 12.26
N PHE A 123 -7.65 -9.87 13.23
CA PHE A 123 -8.28 -8.55 13.13
C PHE A 123 -7.26 -7.40 13.12
N LEU A 124 -6.19 -7.51 13.90
CA LEU A 124 -5.07 -6.54 13.86
C LEU A 124 -4.35 -6.56 12.51
N ALA A 125 -4.13 -7.73 11.92
CA ALA A 125 -3.57 -7.84 10.59
C ALA A 125 -4.49 -7.23 9.53
N LEU A 126 -5.79 -7.54 9.58
CA LEU A 126 -6.80 -6.99 8.67
C LEU A 126 -6.85 -5.46 8.74
N THR A 127 -6.92 -4.90 9.95
CA THR A 127 -6.95 -3.44 10.16
C THR A 127 -5.64 -2.78 9.71
N SER A 128 -4.50 -3.44 9.91
CA SER A 128 -3.20 -3.00 9.40
C SER A 128 -3.19 -2.94 7.88
N SER A 129 -3.69 -3.97 7.19
CA SER A 129 -3.77 -4.01 5.73
C SER A 129 -4.69 -2.92 5.16
N ILE A 130 -5.87 -2.72 5.78
CA ILE A 130 -6.79 -1.63 5.40
C ILE A 130 -6.11 -0.28 5.56
N SER A 131 -5.40 -0.07 6.68
CA SER A 131 -4.69 1.19 6.94
C SER A 131 -3.52 1.41 5.98
N ALA A 132 -2.78 0.34 5.66
CA ALA A 132 -1.68 0.36 4.71
C ALA A 132 -2.13 0.68 3.28
N ALA A 133 -3.38 0.40 2.92
CA ALA A 133 -3.97 0.84 1.65
C ALA A 133 -4.54 2.27 1.74
N ALA A 134 -5.27 2.58 2.81
CA ALA A 134 -5.96 3.85 2.96
C ALA A 134 -5.01 5.04 3.15
N PHE A 135 -3.88 4.84 3.83
CA PHE A 135 -2.93 5.91 4.10
C PHE A 135 -2.23 6.44 2.84
N PRO A 136 -1.60 5.60 1.98
CA PRO A 136 -1.08 6.06 0.69
C PRO A 136 -2.14 6.71 -0.20
N SER A 137 -3.35 6.15 -0.26
CA SER A 137 -4.47 6.76 -1.01
C SER A 137 -4.75 8.19 -0.57
N ALA A 138 -4.81 8.42 0.76
CA ALA A 138 -5.01 9.74 1.34
C ALA A 138 -3.82 10.67 1.09
N VAL A 139 -2.58 10.19 1.25
CA VAL A 139 -1.35 10.96 0.99
C VAL A 139 -1.30 11.41 -0.46
N ILE A 140 -1.51 10.50 -1.42
CA ILE A 140 -1.47 10.83 -2.86
C ILE A 140 -2.55 11.87 -3.19
N SER A 141 -3.77 11.67 -2.69
CA SER A 141 -4.86 12.63 -2.92
C SER A 141 -4.56 13.99 -2.29
N TYR A 142 -3.95 14.00 -1.10
CA TYR A 142 -3.53 15.23 -0.42
C TYR A 142 -2.45 15.98 -1.19
N ASP A 143 -1.48 15.22 -1.69
CA ASP A 143 -0.31 15.69 -2.42
C ASP A 143 -0.66 16.30 -3.78
N TYR A 144 -1.54 15.62 -4.53
CA TYR A 144 -2.03 16.10 -5.82
C TYR A 144 -2.93 17.32 -5.66
N ASP A 145 -3.80 17.35 -4.64
CA ASP A 145 -4.60 18.54 -4.40
C ASP A 145 -3.76 19.70 -3.89
N SER A 146 -2.69 19.48 -3.11
CA SER A 146 -1.86 20.57 -2.58
C SER A 146 -0.91 21.20 -3.62
N ASN A 147 -0.70 20.55 -4.77
CA ASN A 147 0.21 21.03 -5.81
C ASN A 147 -0.47 22.14 -6.66
N SER A 148 0.24 23.24 -6.89
CA SER A 148 -0.27 24.39 -7.65
C SER A 148 -0.49 24.07 -9.13
N ASP A 149 0.38 23.25 -9.72
CA ASP A 149 0.32 22.90 -11.14
C ASP A 149 -0.90 22.03 -11.45
N THR A 150 -1.14 20.99 -10.63
CA THR A 150 -2.33 20.13 -10.74
C THR A 150 -3.62 20.91 -10.49
N ARG A 151 -3.64 21.82 -9.50
CA ARG A 151 -4.76 22.74 -9.26
C ARG A 151 -5.08 23.62 -10.46
N SER A 152 -4.05 24.18 -11.10
CA SER A 152 -4.22 25.01 -12.28
C SER A 152 -4.74 24.22 -13.48
N LYS A 153 -4.31 22.97 -13.64
CA LYS A 153 -4.71 22.10 -14.76
C LYS A 153 -6.12 21.55 -14.61
N SER A 154 -6.61 21.33 -13.39
CA SER A 154 -7.93 20.75 -13.14
C SER A 154 -8.63 21.42 -11.95
N PRO A 155 -9.01 22.71 -12.09
CA PRO A 155 -9.57 23.51 -10.99
C PRO A 155 -10.98 23.08 -10.58
N SER A 156 -11.70 22.32 -11.41
CA SER A 156 -13.01 21.76 -11.06
C SER A 156 -12.93 20.55 -10.13
N PHE A 157 -11.77 19.89 -10.07
CA PHE A 157 -11.56 18.68 -9.29
C PHE A 157 -10.68 18.95 -8.06
N TYR A 158 -9.60 19.72 -8.22
CA TYR A 158 -8.70 20.10 -7.14
C TYR A 158 -9.05 21.47 -6.55
N GLY A 159 -8.67 21.67 -5.29
CA GLY A 159 -9.00 22.83 -4.47
C GLY A 159 -9.84 22.50 -3.23
N TYR A 160 -10.06 21.20 -2.94
CA TYR A 160 -10.89 20.79 -1.80
C TYR A 160 -10.14 20.83 -0.46
N ILE A 161 -8.80 20.88 -0.46
CA ILE A 161 -8.03 21.01 0.78
C ILE A 161 -8.00 22.47 1.23
N PRO A 162 -8.54 22.77 2.41
CA PRO A 162 -8.60 24.13 2.94
C PRO A 162 -7.22 24.64 3.35
N ASN A 163 -7.05 25.96 3.38
CA ASN A 163 -5.75 26.57 3.74
C ASN A 163 -5.45 26.54 5.24
N SER A 164 -6.44 26.40 6.12
CA SER A 164 -6.24 26.41 7.57
C SER A 164 -5.73 25.08 8.12
N LEU A 165 -4.72 25.14 9.01
CA LEU A 165 -3.99 23.97 9.51
C LEU A 165 -4.91 22.90 10.14
N GLY A 166 -5.83 23.32 11.03
CA GLY A 166 -6.77 22.39 11.65
C GLY A 166 -7.71 21.72 10.66
N ARG A 167 -8.16 22.45 9.63
CA ARG A 167 -9.06 21.87 8.61
C ARG A 167 -8.32 20.98 7.61
N LYS A 168 -7.02 21.21 7.36
CA LYS A 168 -6.16 20.29 6.59
C LYS A 168 -6.09 18.92 7.26
N GLY A 169 -5.87 18.89 8.58
CA GLY A 169 -5.85 17.64 9.35
C GLY A 169 -7.19 16.91 9.30
N ILE A 170 -8.31 17.62 9.46
CA ILE A 170 -9.65 17.03 9.33
C ILE A 170 -9.87 16.47 7.92
N CYS A 171 -9.54 17.23 6.87
CA CYS A 171 -9.67 16.79 5.49
C CYS A 171 -8.83 15.54 5.21
N PHE A 172 -7.57 15.51 5.66
CA PHE A 172 -6.70 14.34 5.53
C PHE A 172 -7.28 13.11 6.25
N ALA A 173 -7.75 13.28 7.49
CA ALA A 173 -8.42 12.19 8.23
C ALA A 173 -9.67 11.71 7.48
N SER A 174 -10.48 12.61 6.92
CA SER A 174 -11.63 12.24 6.10
C SER A 174 -11.23 11.43 4.87
N LEU A 175 -10.19 11.82 4.14
CA LEU A 175 -9.69 11.07 2.98
C LEU A 175 -9.25 9.65 3.36
N PHE A 176 -8.55 9.52 4.50
CA PHE A 176 -8.14 8.23 5.05
C PHE A 176 -9.36 7.34 5.37
N PHE A 177 -10.32 7.86 6.14
CA PHE A 177 -11.50 7.06 6.53
C PHE A 177 -12.39 6.72 5.34
N VAL A 178 -12.59 7.63 4.39
CA VAL A 178 -13.33 7.34 3.15
C VAL A 178 -12.66 6.22 2.38
N SER A 179 -11.33 6.27 2.22
CA SER A 179 -10.57 5.21 1.55
C SER A 179 -10.67 3.86 2.28
N ALA A 180 -10.53 3.86 3.61
CA ALA A 180 -10.65 2.67 4.43
C ALA A 180 -12.06 2.04 4.35
N CYS A 181 -13.11 2.85 4.53
CA CYS A 181 -14.50 2.40 4.43
C CYS A 181 -14.82 1.87 3.03
N TYR A 182 -14.35 2.55 1.98
CA TYR A 182 -14.52 2.10 0.61
C TYR A 182 -13.89 0.73 0.37
N LEU A 183 -12.66 0.52 0.86
CA LEU A 183 -11.97 -0.77 0.75
C LEU A 183 -12.71 -1.88 1.52
N VAL A 184 -13.23 -1.58 2.71
CA VAL A 184 -14.06 -2.52 3.48
C VAL A 184 -15.32 -2.91 2.70
N ILE A 185 -16.05 -1.93 2.15
CA ILE A 185 -17.25 -2.18 1.35
C ILE A 185 -16.94 -3.07 0.15
N ARG A 186 -15.86 -2.76 -0.59
CA ARG A 186 -15.43 -3.57 -1.74
C ARG A 186 -15.00 -4.97 -1.34
N THR A 187 -14.29 -5.12 -0.23
CA THR A 187 -13.87 -6.42 0.29
C THR A 187 -15.09 -7.27 0.69
N LEU A 188 -16.05 -6.70 1.43
CA LEU A 188 -17.28 -7.38 1.79
C LEU A 188 -18.09 -7.80 0.55
N ALA A 189 -18.17 -6.95 -0.48
CA ALA A 189 -18.81 -7.31 -1.74
C ALA A 189 -18.12 -8.53 -2.40
N CYS A 190 -16.78 -8.54 -2.45
CA CYS A 190 -16.03 -9.70 -2.96
C CYS A 190 -16.32 -10.98 -2.16
N LEU A 191 -16.37 -10.89 -0.82
CA LEU A 191 -16.66 -12.04 0.05
C LEU A 191 -18.08 -12.59 -0.19
N ILE A 192 -19.07 -11.71 -0.28
CA ILE A 192 -20.46 -12.11 -0.52
C ILE A 192 -20.60 -12.79 -1.89
N LEU A 193 -19.95 -12.24 -2.92
CA LEU A 193 -19.94 -12.84 -4.27
C LEU A 193 -19.25 -14.20 -4.27
N ALA A 194 -18.11 -14.32 -3.58
CA ALA A 194 -17.39 -15.58 -3.45
C ALA A 194 -18.24 -16.66 -2.74
N ALA A 195 -18.91 -16.29 -1.64
CA ALA A 195 -19.78 -17.20 -0.88
C ALA A 195 -20.98 -17.70 -1.71
N ARG A 196 -21.52 -16.89 -2.63
CA ARG A 196 -22.63 -17.27 -3.53
C ARG A 196 -22.19 -18.19 -4.67
N ASN A 197 -20.95 -18.08 -5.16
CA ASN A 197 -20.46 -18.93 -6.24
C ASN A 197 -20.14 -20.36 -5.80
N VAL A 198 -19.95 -20.60 -4.50
CA VAL A 198 -19.73 -21.94 -3.95
C VAL A 198 -20.99 -22.82 -4.03
N SER A 199 -22.20 -22.24 -4.07
CA SER A 199 -23.46 -23.00 -4.15
C SER A 199 -23.86 -23.46 -5.57
N TRP A 200 -23.02 -23.26 -6.58
CA TRP A 200 -23.25 -23.69 -7.97
C TRP A 200 -22.34 -24.88 -8.39
N ARG A 201 -21.83 -25.64 -7.41
CA ARG A 201 -21.14 -26.92 -7.63
C ARG A 201 -21.87 -28.05 -6.93
#